data_AF-A0A3C0GJS0-F1
#
_entry.id   AF-A0A3C0GJS0-F1
#
_cell.length_a   1.000
_cell.length_b   1.000
_cell.length_c   1.000
_cell.angle_alpha   90.00
_cell.angle_beta   90.00
_cell.angle_gamma   90.00
#
_symmetry.space_group_name_H-M   'P 1'
#
loop_
_entity.id
_entity.type
_entity.pdbx_description
1 polymer ?
#
loop_
_entity_poly.entity_id
_entity_poly.type
_entity_poly.pdbx_seq_one_letter_code
_entity_poly.pdbx_strand_id
1 'polypeptide(L)'
;MGEQDPHVTNLRTLVIGCTPLARKVTNLLKEISNLVGVVNLHPDKGLSKSNYDPLADICEPFLTKDINNKETEEWIRSRDPEVIIQCGWSQIFKPHILEIPTRYCIGIHPSPLPEGRGAAIINWKIIESDGKPVKWGNSLFVME
;
A
#
# COMPACT_ATOMS: atom_id res chain seq x y z
N MET A 1 16.47 11.87 -19.53
CA MET A 1 15.15 11.61 -18.91
C MET A 1 14.13 12.28 -19.80
N GLY A 2 13.20 11.53 -20.39
CA GLY A 2 12.12 12.13 -21.20
C GLY A 2 11.20 12.99 -20.33
N GLU A 3 10.44 13.88 -20.94
CA GLU A 3 9.38 14.62 -20.25
C GLU A 3 8.40 13.63 -19.60
N GLN A 4 8.08 13.84 -18.32
CA GLN A 4 7.10 13.01 -17.64
C GLN A 4 5.71 13.30 -18.20
N ASP A 5 4.92 12.24 -18.44
CA ASP A 5 3.55 12.35 -18.92
C ASP A 5 2.71 13.21 -17.94
N PRO A 6 2.15 14.36 -18.38
CA PRO A 6 1.35 15.24 -17.54
C PRO A 6 0.12 14.57 -16.91
N HIS A 7 -0.39 13.48 -17.50
CA HIS A 7 -1.48 12.70 -16.92
C HIS A 7 -1.05 11.94 -15.66
N VAL A 8 0.22 11.53 -15.58
CA VAL A 8 0.76 10.79 -14.43
C VAL A 8 1.09 11.75 -13.30
N THR A 9 1.68 12.91 -13.62
CA THR A 9 2.06 13.91 -12.60
C THR A 9 0.88 14.52 -11.87
N ASN A 10 -0.27 14.66 -12.53
CA ASN A 10 -1.50 15.19 -11.92
C ASN A 10 -2.33 14.15 -11.16
N LEU A 11 -2.03 12.84 -11.33
CA LEU A 11 -2.80 11.76 -10.72
C LEU A 11 -2.75 11.87 -9.20
N ARG A 12 -3.92 11.98 -8.56
CA ARG A 12 -4.03 12.09 -7.10
C ARG A 12 -3.89 10.72 -6.45
N THR A 13 -2.71 10.43 -5.89
CA THR A 13 -2.41 9.14 -5.29
C THR A 13 -2.39 9.21 -3.77
N LEU A 14 -2.87 8.15 -3.11
CA LEU A 14 -2.80 8.00 -1.66
C LEU A 14 -2.19 6.65 -1.31
N VAL A 15 -1.26 6.63 -0.36
CA VAL A 15 -0.61 5.39 0.09
C VAL A 15 -1.21 4.92 1.39
N ILE A 16 -1.50 3.62 1.51
CA ILE A 16 -1.83 2.96 2.78
C ILE A 16 -0.79 1.87 3.04
N GLY A 17 0.07 2.08 4.03
CA GLY A 17 1.16 1.16 4.28
C GLY A 17 1.98 1.50 5.52
N CYS A 18 2.65 0.49 6.07
CA CYS A 18 3.42 0.61 7.31
C CYS A 18 4.70 -0.24 7.30
N THR A 19 5.31 -0.40 6.13
CA THR A 19 6.49 -1.27 5.91
C THR A 19 7.52 -0.58 5.02
N PRO A 20 8.76 -1.09 4.91
CA PRO A 20 9.75 -0.54 3.98
C PRO A 20 9.31 -0.54 2.51
N LEU A 21 8.38 -1.43 2.11
CA LEU A 21 7.77 -1.36 0.78
C LEU A 21 6.95 -0.07 0.63
N ALA A 22 6.17 0.29 1.65
CA ALA A 22 5.41 1.53 1.67
C ALA A 22 6.31 2.77 1.60
N ARG A 23 7.47 2.75 2.26
CA ARG A 23 8.49 3.80 2.13
C ARG A 23 8.93 3.99 0.69
N LYS A 24 9.30 2.90 0.01
CA LYS A 24 9.77 2.94 -1.38
C LYS A 24 8.68 3.46 -2.31
N VAL A 25 7.45 2.96 -2.16
CA VAL A 25 6.28 3.41 -2.94
C VAL A 25 5.99 4.89 -2.68
N THR A 26 6.03 5.33 -1.43
CA THR A 26 5.80 6.74 -1.04
C THR A 26 6.83 7.66 -1.68
N ASN A 27 8.12 7.33 -1.62
CA ASN A 27 9.17 8.15 -2.23
C ASN A 27 9.02 8.22 -3.76
N LEU A 28 8.72 7.11 -4.41
CA LEU A 28 8.48 7.09 -5.85
C LEU A 28 7.27 7.95 -6.24
N LEU A 29 6.14 7.81 -5.54
CA LEU A 29 4.91 8.52 -5.88
C LEU A 29 5.00 10.04 -5.65
N LYS A 30 5.87 10.50 -4.74
CA LYS A 30 6.19 11.94 -4.61
C LYS A 30 6.86 12.51 -5.86
N GLU A 31 7.60 11.69 -6.61
CA GLU A 31 8.36 12.13 -7.77
C GLU A 31 7.56 12.06 -9.07
N ILE A 32 6.57 11.16 -9.14
CA ILE A 32 5.85 10.86 -10.40
C ILE A 32 4.37 11.25 -10.38
N SER A 33 3.78 11.56 -9.22
CA SER A 33 2.35 11.83 -9.09
C SER A 33 2.05 12.89 -8.03
N ASN A 34 0.79 13.30 -7.94
CA ASN A 34 0.33 14.16 -6.85
C ASN A 34 -0.01 13.30 -5.63
N LEU A 35 0.96 13.06 -4.75
CA LEU A 35 0.74 12.32 -3.52
C LEU A 35 -0.09 13.16 -2.52
N VAL A 36 -1.37 12.84 -2.39
CA VAL A 36 -2.33 13.61 -1.56
C VAL A 36 -2.39 13.16 -0.11
N GLY A 37 -1.79 12.00 0.22
CA GLY A 37 -1.75 11.53 1.60
C GLY A 37 -1.05 10.18 1.78
N VAL A 38 -0.66 9.92 3.03
CA VAL A 38 -0.14 8.63 3.49
C VAL A 38 -0.88 8.24 4.76
N VAL A 39 -1.44 7.03 4.79
CA VAL A 39 -1.99 6.40 6.00
C VAL A 39 -0.99 5.38 6.52
N ASN A 40 -0.65 5.47 7.80
CA ASN A 40 0.21 4.51 8.49
C ASN A 40 -0.52 3.89 9.69
N LEU A 41 -0.05 2.73 10.12
CA LEU A 41 -0.57 2.03 11.28
C LEU A 41 -0.05 2.74 12.53
N HIS A 42 -0.96 3.06 13.44
CA HIS A 42 -0.62 3.70 14.70
C HIS A 42 0.42 2.86 15.46
N PRO A 43 1.47 3.47 16.06
CA PRO A 43 2.55 2.75 16.75
C PRO A 43 2.10 1.69 17.76
N ASP A 44 1.03 1.96 18.53
CA ASP A 44 0.40 0.99 19.44
C ASP A 44 0.14 -0.40 18.81
N LYS A 45 -0.23 -0.45 17.53
CA LYS A 45 -0.36 -1.71 16.78
C LYS A 45 0.89 -1.99 15.93
N GLY A 46 1.51 -0.94 15.39
CA GLY A 46 2.66 -1.03 14.50
C GLY A 46 3.87 -1.71 15.12
N LEU A 47 4.23 -1.38 16.37
CA LEU A 47 5.44 -1.91 17.03
C LEU A 47 5.43 -3.43 17.20
N SER A 48 4.25 -4.06 17.20
CA SER A 48 4.09 -5.52 17.26
C SER A 48 4.22 -6.22 15.89
N LYS A 49 4.31 -5.46 14.80
CA LYS A 49 4.34 -5.98 13.44
C LYS A 49 5.76 -6.05 12.92
N SER A 50 6.12 -7.20 12.35
CA SER A 50 7.41 -7.37 11.67
C SER A 50 7.56 -6.36 10.54
N ASN A 51 8.75 -5.78 10.43
CA ASN A 51 9.08 -4.75 9.44
C ASN A 51 8.15 -3.53 9.51
N TYR A 52 7.71 -3.13 10.71
CA TYR A 52 7.00 -1.88 10.88
C TYR A 52 7.90 -0.69 10.54
N ASP A 53 7.37 0.21 9.73
CA ASP A 53 8.02 1.45 9.34
C ASP A 53 7.02 2.61 9.51
N PRO A 54 7.26 3.55 10.43
CA PRO A 54 6.32 4.64 10.73
C PRO A 54 6.30 5.74 9.65
N LEU A 55 7.29 5.79 8.75
CA LEU A 55 7.42 6.80 7.68
C LEU A 55 7.49 8.28 8.13
N ALA A 56 7.59 8.53 9.45
CA ALA A 56 7.53 9.87 10.03
C ALA A 56 8.72 10.78 9.66
N ASP A 57 9.83 10.20 9.19
CA ASP A 57 11.02 10.91 8.72
C ASP A 57 10.90 11.40 7.27
N ILE A 58 9.94 10.89 6.50
CA ILE A 58 9.76 11.28 5.09
C ILE A 58 8.45 12.04 4.83
N CYS A 59 7.46 11.93 5.70
CA CYS A 59 6.19 12.65 5.58
C CYS A 59 5.46 12.70 6.92
N GLU A 60 4.35 13.45 6.98
CA GLU A 60 3.41 13.42 8.09
C GLU A 60 2.23 12.48 7.75
N PRO A 61 2.26 11.20 8.20
CA PRO A 61 1.20 10.26 7.90
C PRO A 61 -0.02 10.45 8.82
N PHE A 62 -1.20 10.12 8.31
CA PHE A 62 -2.36 9.90 9.16
C PHE A 62 -2.23 8.54 9.87
N LEU A 63 -2.25 8.55 11.20
CA LEU A 63 -2.07 7.36 12.01
C LEU A 63 -3.43 6.76 12.39
N THR A 64 -3.66 5.50 12.02
CA THR A 64 -4.89 4.80 12.38
C THR A 64 -4.62 3.45 13.03
N LYS A 65 -5.50 3.04 13.95
CA LYS A 65 -5.54 1.67 14.49
C LYS A 65 -6.41 0.74 13.65
N ASP A 66 -7.33 1.27 12.86
CA ASP A 66 -8.27 0.51 12.04
C ASP A 66 -8.57 1.28 10.75
N ILE A 67 -8.22 0.70 9.60
CA ILE A 67 -8.44 1.32 8.29
C ILE A 67 -9.93 1.58 8.01
N ASN A 68 -10.82 0.81 8.64
CA ASN A 68 -12.25 0.89 8.44
C ASN A 68 -12.94 1.84 9.43
N ASN A 69 -12.20 2.49 10.32
CA ASN A 69 -12.78 3.44 11.26
C ASN A 69 -13.26 4.70 10.52
N LYS A 70 -14.35 5.29 11.02
CA LYS A 70 -14.99 6.49 10.47
C LYS A 70 -14.03 7.67 10.31
N GLU A 71 -13.19 7.92 11.32
CA GLU A 71 -12.20 9.01 11.25
C GLU A 71 -11.18 8.79 10.12
N THR A 72 -10.78 7.54 9.90
CA THR A 72 -9.88 7.19 8.80
C THR A 72 -10.55 7.36 7.44
N GLU A 73 -11.79 6.90 7.32
CA GLU A 73 -12.60 7.11 6.12
C GLU A 73 -12.77 8.61 5.80
N GLU A 74 -13.21 9.41 6.78
CA GLU A 74 -13.42 10.85 6.63
C GLU A 74 -12.12 11.55 6.19
N TRP A 75 -10.99 11.17 6.78
CA TRP A 75 -9.68 11.70 6.38
C TRP A 75 -9.32 11.31 4.95
N ILE A 76 -9.46 10.03 4.55
CA ILE A 76 -9.16 9.59 3.18
C ILE A 76 -10.06 10.32 2.18
N ARG A 77 -11.36 10.47 2.46
CA ARG A 77 -12.30 11.21 1.60
C ARG A 77 -11.90 12.67 1.43
N SER A 78 -11.44 13.32 2.50
CA SER A 78 -10.97 14.73 2.45
C SER A 78 -9.74 14.93 1.55
N ARG A 79 -9.00 13.85 1.26
CA ARG A 79 -7.86 13.87 0.34
C ARG A 79 -8.24 13.67 -1.12
N ASP A 80 -9.49 13.33 -1.43
CA ASP A 80 -9.98 13.16 -2.80
C ASP A 80 -9.02 12.34 -3.70
N PRO A 81 -8.65 11.10 -3.31
CA PRO A 81 -7.71 10.31 -4.10
C PRO A 81 -8.38 9.76 -5.37
N GLU A 82 -7.66 9.72 -6.48
CA GLU A 82 -8.07 8.96 -7.67
C GLU A 82 -7.64 7.50 -7.58
N VAL A 83 -6.47 7.26 -6.98
CA VAL A 83 -5.90 5.93 -6.80
C VAL A 83 -5.38 5.77 -5.39
N ILE A 84 -5.75 4.67 -4.73
CA ILE A 84 -5.16 4.24 -3.47
C ILE A 84 -4.18 3.10 -3.76
N ILE A 85 -2.98 3.15 -3.19
CA ILE A 85 -2.00 2.05 -3.26
C ILE A 85 -1.76 1.48 -1.86
N GLN A 86 -2.25 0.28 -1.65
CA GLN A 86 -2.03 -0.51 -0.44
C GLN A 86 -0.70 -1.27 -0.57
N CYS A 87 0.16 -1.13 0.43
CA CYS A 87 1.47 -1.76 0.44
C CYS A 87 1.93 -2.16 1.85
N GLY A 88 1.88 -3.46 2.15
CA GLY A 88 2.26 -4.01 3.45
C GLY A 88 1.24 -3.76 4.56
N TRP A 89 -0.04 -3.62 4.23
CA TRP A 89 -1.15 -3.55 5.19
C TRP A 89 -1.80 -4.91 5.39
N SER A 90 -2.28 -5.21 6.61
CA SER A 90 -2.82 -6.53 6.96
C SER A 90 -4.32 -6.56 7.25
N GLN A 91 -4.93 -5.40 7.50
CA GLN A 91 -6.36 -5.34 7.75
C GLN A 91 -7.14 -5.42 6.44
N ILE A 92 -8.29 -6.08 6.45
CA ILE A 92 -9.20 -6.15 5.32
C ILE A 92 -9.86 -4.77 5.15
N PHE A 93 -9.93 -4.29 3.91
CA PHE A 93 -10.63 -3.06 3.56
C PHE A 93 -12.10 -3.41 3.31
N LYS A 94 -13.01 -2.68 3.96
CA LYS A 94 -14.44 -2.80 3.69
C LYS A 94 -14.82 -2.00 2.44
N PRO A 95 -15.98 -2.28 1.82
CA PRO A 95 -16.44 -1.59 0.61
C PRO A 95 -16.39 -0.07 0.72
N HIS A 96 -16.77 0.50 1.87
CA HIS A 96 -16.76 1.95 2.08
C HIS A 96 -15.38 2.60 1.99
N ILE A 97 -14.29 1.84 2.15
CA ILE A 97 -12.91 2.29 1.90
C ILE A 97 -12.51 2.06 0.44
N LEU A 98 -12.84 0.88 -0.11
CA LEU A 98 -12.51 0.50 -1.49
C LEU A 98 -13.18 1.40 -2.54
N GLU A 99 -14.34 1.95 -2.22
CA GLU A 99 -15.15 2.83 -3.07
C GLU A 99 -14.77 4.32 -2.96
N ILE A 100 -13.85 4.70 -2.08
CA ILE A 100 -13.40 6.09 -1.96
C ILE A 100 -12.66 6.59 -3.21
N PRO A 101 -11.64 5.89 -3.75
CA PRO A 101 -10.92 6.38 -4.91
C PRO A 101 -11.81 6.37 -6.14
N THR A 102 -11.75 7.44 -6.94
CA THR A 102 -12.59 7.55 -8.16
C THR A 102 -12.19 6.57 -9.27
N ARG A 103 -11.01 5.95 -9.19
CA ARG A 103 -10.55 4.94 -10.14
C ARG A 103 -10.37 3.57 -9.49
N TYR A 104 -9.31 3.38 -8.71
CA TYR A 104 -8.93 2.06 -8.19
C TYR A 104 -8.29 2.12 -6.81
N CYS A 105 -8.57 1.09 -6.00
CA CYS A 105 -7.74 0.69 -4.88
C CYS A 105 -6.84 -0.47 -5.35
N ILE A 106 -5.52 -0.28 -5.32
CA ILE A 106 -4.53 -1.24 -5.85
C ILE A 106 -3.75 -1.85 -4.70
N GLY A 107 -3.66 -3.18 -4.67
CA GLY A 107 -2.80 -3.92 -3.75
C GLY A 107 -1.49 -4.34 -4.41
N ILE A 108 -0.43 -4.47 -3.61
CA ILE A 108 0.84 -5.06 -4.02
C ILE A 108 1.03 -6.40 -3.32
N HIS A 109 1.19 -7.47 -4.09
CA HIS A 109 1.40 -8.82 -3.57
C HIS A 109 2.72 -9.42 -4.07
N PRO A 110 3.60 -9.95 -3.20
CA PRO A 110 4.94 -10.42 -3.59
C PRO A 110 4.95 -11.85 -4.14
N SER A 111 4.00 -12.14 -5.04
CA SER A 111 3.96 -13.36 -5.85
C SER A 111 3.16 -13.11 -7.14
N PRO A 112 3.36 -13.91 -8.21
CA PRO A 112 2.56 -13.80 -9.42
C PRO A 112 1.16 -14.40 -9.19
N LEU A 113 0.20 -13.56 -8.77
CA LEU A 113 -1.19 -13.98 -8.57
C LEU A 113 -1.74 -14.68 -9.83
N PRO A 114 -2.58 -15.73 -9.68
CA PRO A 114 -3.19 -16.22 -8.43
C PRO A 114 -2.27 -17.11 -7.58
N GLU A 115 -1.04 -17.41 -8.01
CA GLU A 115 -0.11 -18.23 -7.26
C GLU A 115 0.38 -17.50 -5.99
N GLY A 116 0.47 -18.22 -4.88
CA GLY A 116 1.05 -17.70 -3.65
C GLY A 116 0.20 -16.66 -2.91
N ARG A 117 -1.13 -16.73 -3.01
CA ARG A 117 -2.04 -15.92 -2.16
C ARG A 117 -1.78 -16.17 -0.67
N GLY A 118 -2.15 -15.19 0.15
CA GLY A 118 -2.11 -15.29 1.61
C GLY A 118 -0.93 -14.56 2.23
N ALA A 119 -0.83 -14.66 3.56
CA ALA A 119 0.20 -13.99 4.33
C ALA A 119 1.57 -14.69 4.19
N ALA A 120 2.64 -13.92 4.38
CA ALA A 120 4.02 -14.43 4.46
C ALA A 120 4.45 -15.31 3.26
N ILE A 121 3.96 -15.03 2.06
CA ILE A 121 4.24 -15.86 0.88
C ILE A 121 5.73 -15.97 0.56
N ILE A 122 6.53 -14.93 0.82
CA ILE A 122 7.99 -15.00 0.63
C ILE A 122 8.57 -16.12 1.51
N ASN A 123 8.16 -16.18 2.78
CA ASN A 123 8.62 -17.21 3.71
C ASN A 123 8.16 -18.60 3.26
N TRP A 124 6.86 -18.77 2.98
CA TRP A 124 6.32 -20.06 2.55
C TRP A 124 6.98 -20.56 1.27
N LYS A 125 7.18 -19.68 0.30
CA LYS A 125 7.81 -20.04 -0.97
C LYS A 125 9.27 -20.48 -0.81
N ILE A 126 10.01 -19.89 0.13
CA ILE A 126 11.36 -20.37 0.48
C ILE A 126 11.28 -21.76 1.12
N ILE A 127 10.40 -21.95 2.11
CA ILE A 127 10.25 -23.22 2.83
C ILE A 127 9.85 -24.34 1.86
N GLU A 128 8.82 -24.10 1.05
CA GLU A 128 8.27 -25.06 0.09
C GLU A 128 9.19 -25.33 -1.10
N SER A 129 10.09 -24.39 -1.43
CA SER A 129 11.04 -24.60 -2.53
C SER A 129 11.98 -25.78 -2.27
N ASP A 130 12.26 -26.10 -1.01
CA ASP A 130 13.23 -27.14 -0.62
C ASP A 130 14.58 -26.97 -1.36
N GLY A 131 15.02 -25.71 -1.49
CA GLY A 131 16.25 -25.34 -2.20
C GLY A 131 16.17 -25.41 -3.73
N LYS A 132 15.00 -25.73 -4.31
CA LYS A 132 14.80 -25.81 -5.77
C LYS A 132 14.49 -24.42 -6.34
N PRO A 133 14.84 -24.17 -7.61
CA PRO A 133 14.43 -22.94 -8.29
C PRO A 133 12.90 -22.78 -8.30
N VAL A 134 12.43 -21.61 -7.90
CA VAL A 134 11.01 -21.24 -7.95
C VAL A 134 10.84 -19.95 -8.72
N LYS A 135 9.71 -19.81 -9.42
CA LYS A 135 9.35 -18.59 -10.15
C LYS A 135 9.00 -17.48 -9.17
N TRP A 136 9.79 -16.43 -9.08
CA TRP A 136 9.47 -15.23 -8.31
C TRP A 136 8.68 -14.21 -9.12
N GLY A 137 8.03 -13.28 -8.45
CA GLY A 137 7.27 -12.22 -9.10
C GLY A 137 6.57 -11.32 -8.10
N ASN A 138 5.98 -10.25 -8.62
CA ASN A 138 5.08 -9.37 -7.91
C ASN A 138 3.83 -9.17 -8.76
N SER A 139 2.70 -8.95 -8.11
CA SER A 139 1.45 -8.57 -8.76
C SER A 139 0.95 -7.26 -8.19
N LEU A 140 0.54 -6.38 -9.09
CA LEU A 140 -0.38 -5.30 -8.81
C LEU A 140 -1.77 -5.80 -9.17
N PHE A 141 -2.76 -5.58 -8.30
CA PHE A 141 -4.13 -6.03 -8.52
C PHE A 141 -5.12 -5.00 -7.99
N VAL A 142 -6.28 -4.91 -8.64
CA VAL A 142 -7.41 -4.13 -8.12
C VAL A 142 -7.98 -4.89 -6.92
N MET A 143 -8.15 -4.19 -5.81
CA MET A 143 -8.76 -4.73 -4.60
C MET A 143 -10.28 -4.72 -4.74
N GLU A 144 -10.92 -5.80 -4.32
CA GLU A 144 -12.36 -6.05 -4.36
C GLU A 144 -12.86 -6.49 -2.98
#